data_AF-A0A6G3S1K7-F1
#
_entry.id   AF-A0A6G3S1K7-F1
#
_cell.length_a   1.000
_cell.length_b   1.000
_cell.length_c   1.000
_cell.angle_alpha   90.00
_cell.angle_beta   90.00
_cell.angle_gamma   90.00
#
_symmetry.space_group_name_H-M   'P 1'
#
loop_
_entity.id
_entity.type
_entity.pdbx_description
1 polymer ?
#
loop_
_entity_poly.entity_id
_entity_poly.type
_entity_poly.pdbx_seq_one_letter_code
_entity_poly.pdbx_strand_id
1 'polypeptide(L)' 'MIDVVVLLCGVIGVALLTEAAWTMRRSVQEGGDTTAVVAKAVSIAMAASLCAALGLTAVLIFAVAH' A
#
# COMPACT_ATOMS: atom_id res chain seq x y z
N MET A 1 21.52 1.02 -4.72
CA MET A 1 20.72 2.09 -4.06
C MET A 1 19.25 2.00 -4.45
N ILE A 2 18.92 1.76 -5.74
CA ILE A 2 17.55 1.53 -6.20
C ILE A 2 16.88 0.30 -5.58
N ASP A 3 17.59 -0.81 -5.37
CA ASP A 3 17.06 -1.99 -4.66
C ASP A 3 16.46 -1.63 -3.29
N VAL A 4 17.12 -0.77 -2.52
CA VAL A 4 16.66 -0.37 -1.19
C VAL A 4 15.35 0.42 -1.28
N VAL A 5 15.20 1.29 -2.29
CA VAL A 5 13.98 2.07 -2.52
C VAL A 5 12.82 1.17 -2.91
N VAL A 6 13.06 0.20 -3.81
CA VAL A 6 12.05 -0.78 -4.22
C VAL A 6 11.63 -1.66 -3.04
N LEU A 7 12.60 -2.10 -2.23
CA LEU A 7 12.35 -2.94 -1.05
C LEU A 7 11.54 -2.18 0.01
N LEU A 8 11.87 -0.91 0.26
CA LEU A 8 11.10 -0.04 1.16
C LEU A 8 9.67 0.19 0.65
N CYS A 9 9.49 0.46 -0.64
CA CYS A 9 8.15 0.63 -1.23
C CYS A 9 7.30 -0.64 -1.09
N GLY A 10 7.91 -1.82 -1.29
CA GLY A 10 7.25 -3.10 -1.08
C GLY A 10 6.84 -3.33 0.37
N VAL A 11 7.75 -3.13 1.32
CA VAL A 11 7.49 -3.33 2.76
C VAL A 11 6.39 -2.38 3.27
N ILE A 12 6.44 -1.10 2.89
CA ILE A 12 5.44 -0.10 3.27
C ILE A 12 4.07 -0.46 2.66
N GLY A 13 4.03 -0.87 1.40
CA GLY A 13 2.80 -1.31 0.74
C GLY A 13 2.13 -2.50 1.45
N VAL A 14 2.92 -3.52 1.82
CA VAL A 14 2.42 -4.71 2.55
C VAL A 14 1.94 -4.34 3.96
N ALA A 15 2.67 -3.49 4.68
CA ALA A 15 2.29 -3.05 6.02
C ALA A 15 0.94 -2.32 6.00
N LEU A 16 0.76 -1.41 5.04
CA LEU A 16 -0.49 -0.66 4.86
C LEU A 16 -1.67 -1.61 4.54
N LEU A 17 -1.50 -2.56 3.63
CA LEU A 17 -2.54 -3.54 3.30
C LEU A 17 -2.93 -4.42 4.49
N THR A 18 -1.95 -4.78 5.32
CA THR A 18 -2.19 -5.59 6.54
C THR A 18 -3.02 -4.81 7.56
N GLU A 19 -2.70 -3.53 7.77
CA GLU A 19 -3.49 -2.63 8.63
C GLU A 19 -4.92 -2.44 8.11
N ALA A 20 -5.12 -2.28 6.80
CA ALA A 20 -6.46 -2.18 6.20
C ALA A 20 -7.29 -3.45 6.44
N ALA A 21 -6.71 -4.62 6.20
CA ALA A 21 -7.38 -5.91 6.39
C ALA A 21 -7.76 -6.14 7.87
N TRP A 22 -6.87 -5.77 8.79
CA TRP A 22 -7.12 -5.86 10.23
C TRP A 22 -8.27 -4.93 10.66
N THR A 23 -8.24 -3.68 10.18
CA THR A 23 -9.27 -2.67 10.50
C THR A 23 -10.65 -3.10 9.97
N MET A 24 -10.72 -3.66 8.75
CA MET A 24 -11.96 -4.22 8.20
C MET A 24 -12.50 -5.38 9.02
N ARG A 25 -11.65 -6.34 9.42
CA ARG A 25 -12.11 -7.48 10.23
C ARG A 25 -12.68 -7.01 11.57
N ARG A 26 -12.00 -6.05 12.21
CA ARG A 26 -12.43 -5.49 13.49
C ARG A 26 -13.79 -4.79 13.37
N SER A 27 -13.99 -3.97 12.35
CA SER A 27 -15.27 -3.25 12.18
C SER A 27 -16.45 -4.17 11.91
N VAL A 28 -16.24 -5.28 11.19
CA VAL A 28 -17.28 -6.29 10.96
C VAL A 28 -17.69 -6.97 12.26
N GLN A 29 -16.74 -7.22 13.16
CA GLN A 29 -17.03 -7.81 14.48
C GLN A 29 -17.71 -6.82 15.44
N GLU A 30 -17.37 -5.53 15.35
CA GLU A 30 -17.93 -4.48 16.22
C GLU A 30 -19.29 -3.96 15.73
N GLY A 31 -19.81 -4.45 14.58
CA GLY A 31 -21.06 -3.97 13.99
C GLY A 31 -21.00 -2.49 13.57
N GLY A 32 -19.79 -1.98 13.35
CA GLY A 32 -19.52 -0.58 13.09
C GLY A 32 -19.86 -0.15 11.67
N ASP A 33 -20.05 1.16 11.50
CA ASP A 33 -20.41 1.79 10.22
C ASP A 33 -19.38 1.46 9.13
N THR A 34 -19.77 0.62 8.17
CA THR A 34 -18.86 0.04 7.17
C THR A 34 -18.37 1.06 6.15
N THR A 35 -19.06 2.19 6.01
CA THR A 35 -18.74 3.27 5.07
C THR A 35 -17.40 3.94 5.38
N ALA A 36 -17.15 4.28 6.65
CA ALA A 36 -15.88 4.89 7.08
C ALA A 36 -14.68 3.92 6.93
N VAL A 37 -14.93 2.63 7.16
CA VAL A 37 -13.94 1.57 7.03
C VAL A 37 -13.57 1.36 5.57
N VAL A 38 -14.56 1.34 4.67
CA VAL A 38 -14.33 1.23 3.23
C VAL A 38 -13.56 2.45 2.72
N ALA A 39 -13.91 3.66 3.13
CA ALA A 39 -13.15 4.87 2.76
C ALA A 39 -11.68 4.81 3.22
N LYS A 40 -11.44 4.31 4.45
CA LYS A 40 -10.08 4.10 4.97
C LYS A 40 -9.33 3.00 4.21
N ALA A 41 -10.00 1.92 3.82
CA ALA A 41 -9.38 0.88 3.02
C ALA A 41 -9.04 1.32 1.60
N VAL A 42 -9.90 2.11 0.96
CA VAL A 42 -9.65 2.68 -0.38
C VAL A 42 -8.46 3.62 -0.36
N SER A 43 -8.36 4.50 0.64
CA SER A 43 -7.20 5.40 0.78
C SER A 43 -5.89 4.63 1.02
N ILE A 44 -5.95 3.54 1.79
CA ILE A 44 -4.81 2.64 1.99
C ILE A 44 -4.42 1.93 0.68
N ALA A 45 -5.40 1.42 -0.08
CA ALA A 45 -5.14 0.78 -1.38
C ALA A 45 -4.51 1.76 -2.39
N MET A 46 -4.95 3.03 -2.38
CA MET A 46 -4.35 4.08 -3.20
C MET A 46 -2.90 4.38 -2.78
N ALA A 47 -2.62 4.45 -1.48
CA ALA A 47 -1.26 4.64 -0.97
C ALA A 47 -0.33 3.47 -1.33
N ALA A 48 -0.82 2.23 -1.25
CA ALA A 48 -0.07 1.05 -1.68
C ALA A 48 0.19 1.07 -3.20
N SER A 49 -0.79 1.49 -4.00
CA SER A 49 -0.66 1.62 -5.46
C SER A 49 0.37 2.69 -5.85
N LEU A 50 0.42 3.81 -5.14
CA LEU A 50 1.45 4.84 -5.29
C LEU A 50 2.85 4.31 -4.96
N CYS A 51 3.01 3.53 -3.88
CA CYS A 51 4.29 2.90 -3.56
C CYS A 51 4.75 1.93 -4.66
N ALA A 52 3.83 1.13 -5.20
CA ALA A 52 4.13 0.21 -6.31
C ALA A 52 4.52 0.97 -7.59
N ALA A 53 3.82 2.05 -7.92
CA ALA A 53 4.12 2.89 -9.08
C ALA A 53 5.49 3.58 -8.96
N LEU A 54 5.83 4.08 -7.78
CA LEU A 54 7.15 4.69 -7.51
C LEU A 54 8.28 3.65 -7.60
N GLY A 55 8.06 2.45 -7.04
CA GLY A 55 9.00 1.33 -7.18
C GLY A 55 9.23 0.92 -8.63
N LEU A 56 8.14 0.78 -9.42
CA LEU A 56 8.23 0.43 -10.84
C LEU A 56 8.94 1.52 -11.65
N THR A 57 8.64 2.79 -11.36
CA THR A 57 9.28 3.94 -12.03
C THR A 57 10.79 3.98 -11.74
N ALA A 58 11.20 3.73 -10.49
CA ALA A 58 12.61 3.65 -10.11
C ALA A 58 13.36 2.54 -10.87
N VAL A 59 12.72 1.39 -11.07
CA VAL A 59 13.28 0.27 -11.87
C VAL A 59 13.38 0.64 -13.35
N LEU A 60 12.36 1.26 -13.93
CA LEU A 60 12.36 1.66 -15.34
C LEU A 60 13.43 2.71 -15.64
N ILE A 61 13.61 3.70 -14.77
CA ILE A 61 14.66 4.71 -14.91
C ILE A 61 16.04 4.05 -14.88
N PHE A 62 16.27 3.12 -13.95
CA PHE A 62 17.52 2.36 -13.88
C PHE A 62 17.77 1.54 -15.15
N ALA A 63 16.76 0.83 -15.63
CA ALA A 63 16.86 -0.04 -16.80
C ALA A 63 17.11 0.74 -18.10
N VAL A 64 16.68 2.00 -18.20
CA VAL A 64 16.97 2.86 -19.37
C VAL A 64 18.34 3.54 -19.26
N ALA A 65 18.82 3.81 -18.04
CA ALA A 65 20.08 4.50 -17.81
C ALA A 65 21.33 3.60 -17.94
N HIS A 66 21.14 2.29 -18.09
CA HIS A 66 22.18 1.26 -18.16
C HIS A 66 21.99 0.36 -19.38
#